data_AF-A0A936W9A3-F1
#
_entry.id   AF-A0A936W9A3-F1
#
_cell.length_a   1.000
_cell.length_b   1.000
_cell.length_c   1.000
_cell.angle_alpha   90.00
_cell.angle_beta   90.00
_cell.angle_gamma   90.00
#
_symmetry.space_group_name_H-M   'P 1'
#
loop_
_entity.id
_entity.type
_entity.pdbx_description
1 polymer ?
#
loop_
_entity_poly.entity_id
_entity_poly.type
_entity_poly.pdbx_seq_one_letter_code
_entity_poly.pdbx_strand_id
1 'polypeptide(L)'
;MTHDICWNTNTPTDMGVALNTNDRFARRSGLLLGTVIAVVVFATAVRLNAHDLYRVLGVGGDAWGYYQYVATLFGSHQFTQMPWTHHLDGDHFLSMFTCGVAYLQAPWALLGHGLAWATGSPMDGYSAPYAVALMAGMAVYMAIASNLLFHALRRRFPVRIALAVPLLLLSATNLFFYAVRQPVMSHAYVYLLFCVMLYLVERNLERPSPWRTGGILITCSLAVLVRQLHVIVVLFPLLYLVTDASAFRARLAWLTQRPSITTACVLIAVALWVPQLAYWHAVTGHWFIFPYGYKGEHFDHLFDPRIGDVLWGVRNGWLLYSPVMILAVGGLLWSAWYKVNGARTILVILVLVLFSYAAWWCWWLGGAFGHRGFVDYYPFLAIPLAWTLARIVSARWWVRIPALVFVVLTLVLNLRMTERYEWFWSEPDWTWARLTGEWASLF
;
A
#
# COMPACT_ATOMS: atom_id res chain seq x y z
N MET A 1 -50.11 -1.89 -9.65
CA MET A 1 -49.81 -2.19 -8.24
C MET A 1 -48.62 -3.12 -8.19
N THR A 2 -47.50 -2.59 -7.72
CA THR A 2 -46.30 -3.24 -7.15
C THR A 2 -46.04 -4.71 -7.55
N HIS A 3 -45.15 -4.87 -8.55
CA HIS A 3 -44.37 -6.09 -8.69
C HIS A 3 -43.31 -6.12 -7.58
N ASP A 4 -43.57 -6.88 -6.53
CA ASP A 4 -42.57 -7.24 -5.53
C ASP A 4 -41.51 -8.14 -6.17
N ILE A 5 -40.43 -7.51 -6.63
CA ILE A 5 -39.19 -8.22 -6.94
C ILE A 5 -38.60 -8.64 -5.59
N CYS A 6 -38.95 -9.85 -5.16
CA CYS A 6 -38.36 -10.54 -4.02
C CYS A 6 -36.87 -10.80 -4.32
N TRP A 7 -36.03 -9.79 -4.06
CA TRP A 7 -34.58 -9.94 -4.01
C TRP A 7 -34.27 -10.78 -2.79
N ASN A 8 -34.03 -12.07 -3.03
CA ASN A 8 -33.60 -13.06 -2.04
C ASN A 8 -32.54 -12.44 -1.10
N THR A 9 -32.96 -12.15 0.13
CA THR A 9 -32.18 -11.54 1.22
C THR A 9 -31.18 -12.52 1.84
N ASN A 10 -30.63 -13.42 1.05
CA ASN A 10 -29.41 -14.13 1.39
C ASN A 10 -28.24 -13.13 1.31
N THR A 11 -28.23 -12.18 2.23
CA THR A 11 -27.01 -11.47 2.60
C THR A 11 -25.97 -12.53 2.95
N PRO A 12 -24.73 -12.44 2.45
CA PRO A 12 -23.63 -13.31 2.90
C PRO A 12 -23.24 -13.06 4.38
N THR A 13 -24.16 -12.58 5.21
CA THR A 13 -24.04 -12.42 6.66
C THR A 13 -24.03 -13.78 7.38
N ASP A 14 -24.49 -14.85 6.72
CA ASP A 14 -24.51 -16.21 7.27
C ASP A 14 -23.22 -17.02 7.02
N MET A 15 -22.10 -16.39 6.68
CA MET A 15 -20.78 -17.02 6.81
C MET A 15 -20.25 -16.95 8.25
N GLY A 16 -21.10 -17.34 9.20
CA GLY A 16 -20.77 -17.49 10.63
C GLY A 16 -19.80 -18.63 10.93
N VAL A 17 -19.45 -19.45 9.93
CA VAL A 17 -18.42 -20.48 10.07
C VAL A 17 -17.10 -19.91 9.57
N ALA A 18 -16.21 -19.55 10.50
CA ALA A 18 -14.82 -19.27 10.18
C ALA A 18 -14.22 -20.50 9.49
N LEU A 19 -13.85 -20.37 8.22
CA LEU A 19 -13.32 -21.49 7.46
C LEU A 19 -11.95 -21.86 8.05
N ASN A 20 -11.69 -23.14 8.26
CA ASN A 20 -10.41 -23.60 8.81
C ASN A 20 -9.26 -23.25 7.85
N THR A 21 -8.59 -22.13 8.12
CA THR A 21 -7.46 -21.64 7.31
C THR A 21 -6.16 -22.38 7.59
N ASN A 22 -6.14 -23.26 8.60
CA ASN A 22 -4.97 -24.03 9.01
C ASN A 22 -4.90 -25.41 8.36
N ASP A 23 -5.84 -25.75 7.47
CA ASP A 23 -5.72 -26.98 6.70
C ASP A 23 -4.49 -26.95 5.78
N ARG A 24 -3.94 -28.13 5.49
CA ARG A 24 -2.71 -28.29 4.70
C ARG A 24 -2.87 -27.72 3.28
N PHE A 25 -4.07 -27.74 2.72
CA PHE A 25 -4.35 -27.25 1.39
C PHE A 25 -4.28 -25.72 1.34
N ALA A 26 -4.95 -25.01 2.25
CA ALA A 26 -4.91 -23.56 2.34
C ALA A 26 -3.48 -23.02 2.51
N ARG A 27 -2.67 -23.66 3.36
CA ARG A 27 -1.25 -23.29 3.52
C ARG A 27 -0.46 -23.43 2.22
N ARG A 28 -0.63 -24.56 1.51
CA ARG A 28 0.03 -24.79 0.21
C ARG A 28 -0.44 -23.80 -0.85
N SER A 29 -1.73 -23.50 -0.92
CA SER A 29 -2.28 -22.53 -1.87
C SER A 29 -1.74 -21.13 -1.64
N GLY A 30 -1.69 -20.66 -0.39
CA GLY A 30 -1.12 -19.35 -0.06
C GLY A 30 0.37 -19.26 -0.39
N LEU A 31 1.15 -20.32 -0.11
CA LEU A 31 2.58 -20.36 -0.45
C LEU A 31 2.79 -20.36 -1.97
N LEU A 32 2.04 -21.20 -2.70
CA LEU A 32 2.11 -21.25 -4.17
C LEU A 32 1.74 -19.90 -4.80
N LEU A 33 0.69 -19.23 -4.30
CA LEU A 33 0.32 -17.88 -4.73
C LEU A 33 1.48 -16.91 -4.55
N GLY A 34 2.09 -16.89 -3.36
CA GLY A 34 3.24 -16.05 -3.06
C GLY A 34 4.42 -16.35 -3.98
N THR A 35 4.78 -17.62 -4.18
CA THR A 35 5.89 -18.03 -5.05
C THR A 35 5.68 -17.60 -6.50
N VAL A 36 4.47 -17.80 -7.05
CA VAL A 36 4.16 -17.38 -8.43
C VAL A 36 4.28 -15.86 -8.56
N ILE A 37 3.75 -15.11 -7.61
CA ILE A 37 3.86 -13.64 -7.60
C ILE A 37 5.31 -13.20 -7.50
N ALA A 38 6.13 -13.83 -6.64
CA ALA A 38 7.55 -13.52 -6.52
C ALA A 38 8.27 -13.67 -7.86
N VAL A 39 8.06 -14.81 -8.54
CA VAL A 39 8.71 -15.10 -9.81
C VAL A 39 8.27 -14.10 -10.88
N VAL A 40 6.97 -13.84 -11.00
CA VAL A 40 6.43 -12.89 -12.00
C VAL A 40 6.94 -11.47 -11.73
N VAL A 41 6.82 -10.97 -10.50
CA VAL A 41 7.26 -9.62 -10.13
C VAL A 41 8.75 -9.46 -10.36
N PHE A 42 9.58 -10.41 -9.92
CA PHE A 42 11.03 -10.33 -10.11
C PHE A 42 11.43 -10.39 -11.58
N ALA A 43 10.91 -11.37 -12.34
CA ALA A 43 11.24 -11.52 -13.75
C ALA A 43 10.79 -10.30 -14.57
N THR A 44 9.61 -9.77 -14.29
CA THR A 44 9.12 -8.56 -14.96
C THR A 44 9.92 -7.33 -14.55
N ALA A 45 10.25 -7.15 -13.26
CA ALA A 45 11.07 -6.04 -12.79
C ALA A 45 12.46 -6.05 -13.45
N VAL A 46 13.13 -7.19 -13.48
CA VAL A 46 14.43 -7.32 -14.16
C VAL A 46 14.28 -7.02 -15.65
N ARG A 47 13.30 -7.62 -16.35
CA ARG A 47 13.09 -7.37 -17.78
C ARG A 47 12.88 -5.89 -18.09
N LEU A 48 12.02 -5.21 -17.31
CA LEU A 48 11.66 -3.81 -17.57
C LEU A 48 12.78 -2.84 -17.24
N ASN A 49 13.65 -3.15 -16.26
CA ASN A 49 14.66 -2.22 -15.78
C ASN A 49 16.10 -2.59 -16.11
N ALA A 50 16.36 -3.73 -16.75
CA ALA A 50 17.72 -4.18 -17.07
C ALA A 50 18.52 -3.19 -17.93
N HIS A 51 17.84 -2.33 -18.69
CA HIS A 51 18.48 -1.31 -19.52
C HIS A 51 19.13 -0.17 -18.70
N ASP A 52 18.65 0.08 -17.47
CA ASP A 52 19.18 1.12 -16.58
C ASP A 52 18.89 0.77 -15.11
N LEU A 53 19.76 -0.08 -14.55
CA LEU A 53 19.67 -0.51 -13.15
C LEU A 53 19.94 0.63 -12.16
N TYR A 54 20.64 1.68 -12.57
CA TYR A 54 20.91 2.83 -11.70
C TYR A 54 19.62 3.63 -11.47
N ARG A 55 18.78 3.82 -12.50
CA ARG A 55 17.46 4.44 -12.37
C ARG A 55 16.49 3.68 -11.48
N VAL A 56 16.64 2.36 -11.29
CA VAL A 56 15.80 1.57 -10.37
C VAL A 56 15.88 2.10 -8.95
N LEU A 57 17.06 2.57 -8.55
CA LEU A 57 17.31 3.18 -7.24
C LEU A 57 16.64 4.55 -7.08
N GLY A 58 15.92 4.99 -8.12
CA GLY A 58 15.03 6.13 -8.10
C GLY A 58 15.70 7.46 -8.37
N VAL A 59 16.96 7.47 -8.81
CA VAL A 59 17.77 8.68 -8.94
C VAL A 59 17.05 9.72 -9.79
N GLY A 60 16.84 10.90 -9.20
CA GLY A 60 16.06 12.00 -9.79
C GLY A 60 14.56 12.03 -9.44
N GLY A 61 14.09 11.21 -8.50
CA GLY A 61 12.70 11.24 -8.03
C GLY A 61 12.50 10.75 -6.59
N ASP A 62 11.25 10.67 -6.16
CA ASP A 62 10.87 10.34 -4.76
C ASP A 62 11.49 9.03 -4.25
N ALA A 63 11.65 8.03 -5.11
CA ALA A 63 12.28 6.76 -4.77
C ALA A 63 13.71 6.94 -4.23
N TRP A 64 14.49 7.86 -4.82
CA TRP A 64 15.83 8.19 -4.32
C TRP A 64 15.76 8.86 -2.95
N GLY A 65 14.74 9.71 -2.74
CA GLY A 65 14.47 10.36 -1.48
C GLY A 65 14.31 9.39 -0.30
N TYR A 66 13.71 8.23 -0.55
CA TYR A 66 13.61 7.14 0.42
C TYR A 66 14.92 6.34 0.53
N TYR A 67 15.54 6.00 -0.62
CA TYR A 67 16.69 5.11 -0.68
C TYR A 67 18.00 5.73 -0.18
N GLN A 68 18.17 7.05 -0.31
CA GLN A 68 19.37 7.76 0.13
C GLN A 68 19.72 7.49 1.60
N TYR A 69 18.73 7.26 2.48
CA TYR A 69 18.99 6.92 3.89
C TYR A 69 19.79 5.63 4.04
N VAL A 70 19.43 4.57 3.29
CA VAL A 70 20.15 3.29 3.37
C VAL A 70 21.47 3.35 2.60
N ALA A 71 21.52 4.07 1.48
CA ALA A 71 22.77 4.30 0.76
C ALA A 71 23.79 5.09 1.59
N THR A 72 23.33 6.03 2.42
CA THR A 72 24.17 6.84 3.32
C THR A 72 24.82 5.95 4.40
N LEU A 73 24.15 4.88 4.84
CA LEU A 73 24.76 3.91 5.76
C LEU A 73 25.98 3.18 5.18
N PHE A 74 26.07 3.07 3.85
CA PHE A 74 27.23 2.50 3.17
C PHE A 74 28.32 3.54 2.86
N GLY A 75 28.18 4.78 3.37
CA GLY A 75 29.19 5.82 3.20
C GLY A 75 29.09 6.60 1.90
N SER A 76 27.96 6.53 1.18
CA SER A 76 27.79 7.30 -0.06
C SER A 76 27.80 8.82 0.17
N HIS A 77 27.24 9.28 1.30
CA HIS A 77 27.08 10.70 1.64
C HIS A 77 27.12 10.88 3.16
N GLN A 78 27.08 12.13 3.63
CA GLN A 78 26.77 12.45 5.03
C GLN A 78 25.24 12.61 5.18
N PHE A 79 24.68 12.22 6.33
CA PHE A 79 23.24 12.34 6.57
C PHE A 79 22.71 13.78 6.44
N THR A 80 23.51 14.79 6.81
CA THR A 80 23.14 16.21 6.70
C THR A 80 23.26 16.77 5.28
N GLN A 81 23.89 16.04 4.37
CA GLN A 81 24.20 16.44 2.99
C GLN A 81 23.73 15.38 1.98
N MET A 82 22.58 14.76 2.25
CA MET A 82 21.98 13.80 1.33
C MET A 82 21.56 14.51 0.01
N PRO A 83 21.66 13.82 -1.14
CA PRO A 83 21.56 14.46 -2.45
C PRO A 83 20.12 14.84 -2.88
N TRP A 84 19.10 14.17 -2.35
CA TRP A 84 17.69 14.44 -2.69
C TRP A 84 16.96 15.12 -1.52
N THR A 85 17.15 16.43 -1.44
CA THR A 85 16.82 17.25 -0.28
C THR A 85 16.39 18.67 -0.70
N HIS A 86 15.79 19.39 0.23
CA HIS A 86 15.49 20.80 0.12
C HIS A 86 16.56 21.60 0.86
N HIS A 87 17.14 22.58 0.18
CA HIS A 87 18.12 23.49 0.78
C HIS A 87 17.41 24.38 1.81
N LEU A 88 17.95 24.45 3.02
CA LEU A 88 17.47 25.36 4.06
C LEU A 88 18.34 26.61 4.10
N ASP A 89 19.51 26.50 4.75
CA ASP A 89 20.52 27.54 4.91
C ASP A 89 21.91 26.90 5.06
N GLY A 90 22.97 27.57 4.58
CA GLY A 90 24.34 27.06 4.65
C GLY A 90 24.49 25.67 4.03
N ASP A 91 25.10 24.74 4.77
CA ASP A 91 25.31 23.33 4.36
C ASP A 91 24.23 22.36 4.87
N HIS A 92 23.08 22.87 5.34
CA HIS A 92 21.99 22.03 5.85
C HIS A 92 20.94 21.75 4.78
N PHE A 93 20.69 20.46 4.56
CA PHE A 93 19.77 19.96 3.56
C PHE A 93 18.72 19.04 4.18
N LEU A 94 17.45 19.42 4.03
CA LEU A 94 16.32 18.70 4.61
C LEU A 94 15.70 17.72 3.62
N SER A 95 15.73 16.44 3.95
CA SER A 95 14.99 15.42 3.23
C SER A 95 13.50 15.56 3.50
N MET A 96 12.71 15.62 2.43
CA MET A 96 11.25 15.63 2.49
C MET A 96 10.67 14.26 2.86
N PHE A 97 11.52 13.24 2.86
CA PHE A 97 11.18 11.86 3.15
C PHE A 97 11.81 11.46 4.48
N THR A 98 11.23 10.45 5.10
CA THR A 98 11.71 9.87 6.35
C THR A 98 12.41 8.53 6.09
N CYS A 99 13.18 8.08 7.07
CA CYS A 99 13.94 6.83 7.02
C CYS A 99 13.08 5.57 7.13
N GLY A 100 11.74 5.68 7.22
CA GLY A 100 10.84 4.53 7.43
C GLY A 100 10.97 3.45 6.36
N VAL A 101 11.06 3.85 5.09
CA VAL A 101 11.23 2.90 3.97
C VAL A 101 12.62 2.26 4.02
N ALA A 102 13.64 2.98 4.49
CA ALA A 102 15.00 2.48 4.59
C ALA A 102 15.13 1.25 5.49
N TYR A 103 14.34 1.15 6.57
CA TYR A 103 14.27 -0.07 7.39
C TYR A 103 13.83 -1.31 6.61
N LEU A 104 12.91 -1.14 5.66
CA LEU A 104 12.40 -2.24 4.83
C LEU A 104 13.35 -2.56 3.67
N GLN A 105 14.12 -1.57 3.21
CA GLN A 105 15.14 -1.73 2.18
C GLN A 105 16.46 -2.32 2.73
N ALA A 106 16.82 -2.02 3.98
CA ALA A 106 18.08 -2.39 4.61
C ALA A 106 18.52 -3.87 4.42
N PRO A 107 17.68 -4.89 4.68
CA PRO A 107 18.13 -6.29 4.51
C PRO A 107 18.52 -6.61 3.06
N TRP A 108 17.84 -6.01 2.09
CA TRP A 108 18.09 -6.21 0.67
C TRP A 108 19.25 -5.36 0.17
N ALA A 109 19.41 -4.15 0.69
CA ALA A 109 20.57 -3.32 0.39
C ALA A 109 21.86 -3.92 0.95
N LEU A 110 21.81 -4.57 2.13
CA LEU A 110 22.92 -5.35 2.68
C LEU A 110 23.26 -6.57 1.82
N LEU A 111 22.24 -7.28 1.31
CA LEU A 111 22.45 -8.35 0.33
C LEU A 111 23.12 -7.80 -0.94
N GLY A 112 22.65 -6.65 -1.45
CA GLY A 112 23.25 -5.95 -2.58
C GLY A 112 24.71 -5.58 -2.33
N HIS A 113 25.05 -5.10 -1.13
CA HIS A 113 26.41 -4.79 -0.72
C HIS A 113 27.32 -6.03 -0.73
N GLY A 114 26.84 -7.15 -0.18
CA GLY A 114 27.56 -8.42 -0.22
C GLY A 114 27.75 -8.95 -1.64
N LEU A 115 26.75 -8.78 -2.51
CA LEU A 115 26.86 -9.13 -3.93
C LEU A 115 27.88 -8.24 -4.65
N ALA A 116 27.89 -6.93 -4.41
CA ALA A 116 28.86 -6.01 -5.00
C ALA A 116 30.29 -6.38 -4.62
N TRP A 117 30.51 -6.73 -3.35
CA TRP A 117 31.80 -7.27 -2.89
C TRP A 117 32.18 -8.55 -3.64
N ALA A 118 31.26 -9.51 -3.75
CA ALA A 118 31.52 -10.80 -4.40
C ALA A 118 31.78 -10.69 -5.92
N THR A 119 31.18 -9.70 -6.59
CA THR A 119 31.31 -9.49 -8.04
C THR A 119 32.38 -8.46 -8.41
N GLY A 120 33.05 -7.84 -7.44
CA GLY A 120 34.00 -6.75 -7.66
C GLY A 120 33.35 -5.46 -8.19
N SER A 121 32.04 -5.29 -8.00
CA SER A 121 31.32 -4.06 -8.38
C SER A 121 31.55 -2.94 -7.36
N PRO A 122 31.37 -1.66 -7.73
CA PRO A 122 31.49 -0.56 -6.78
C PRO A 122 30.60 -0.75 -5.54
N MET A 123 31.18 -0.62 -4.35
CA MET A 123 30.49 -0.76 -3.07
C MET A 123 29.96 0.60 -2.58
N ASP A 124 29.34 1.35 -3.48
CA ASP A 124 28.92 2.75 -3.31
C ASP A 124 27.47 2.92 -2.85
N GLY A 125 26.72 1.82 -2.70
CA GLY A 125 25.28 1.86 -2.44
C GLY A 125 24.42 2.00 -3.70
N TYR A 126 25.00 2.18 -4.89
CA TYR A 126 24.28 2.52 -6.11
C TYR A 126 24.58 1.64 -7.32
N SER A 127 25.60 0.78 -7.26
CA SER A 127 25.92 -0.15 -8.34
C SER A 127 24.80 -1.19 -8.60
N ALA A 128 24.86 -1.83 -9.77
CA ALA A 128 23.85 -2.79 -10.24
C ALA A 128 23.42 -3.87 -9.22
N PRO A 129 24.33 -4.47 -8.42
CA PRO A 129 23.94 -5.45 -7.39
C PRO A 129 22.90 -4.96 -6.39
N TYR A 130 22.93 -3.67 -6.01
CA TYR A 130 21.94 -3.08 -5.09
C TYR A 130 20.55 -3.03 -5.72
N ALA A 131 20.46 -2.59 -6.98
CA ALA A 131 19.21 -2.54 -7.72
C ALA A 131 18.58 -3.93 -7.88
N VAL A 132 19.38 -4.94 -8.24
CA VAL A 132 18.91 -6.32 -8.38
C VAL A 132 18.43 -6.87 -7.03
N ALA A 133 19.17 -6.64 -5.95
CA ALA A 133 18.79 -7.11 -4.61
C ALA A 133 17.49 -6.45 -4.12
N LEU A 134 17.28 -5.16 -4.39
CA LEU A 134 16.02 -4.47 -4.04
C LEU A 134 14.83 -4.94 -4.87
N MET A 135 15.02 -5.22 -6.16
CA MET A 135 13.99 -5.84 -7.00
C MET A 135 13.60 -7.23 -6.47
N ALA A 136 14.59 -8.04 -6.09
CA ALA A 136 14.34 -9.34 -5.45
C ALA A 136 13.59 -9.17 -4.13
N GLY A 137 13.99 -8.19 -3.32
CA GLY A 137 13.33 -7.88 -2.06
C GLY A 137 11.88 -7.46 -2.20
N MET A 138 11.60 -6.59 -3.17
CA MET A 138 10.23 -6.19 -3.50
C MET A 138 9.39 -7.41 -3.94
N ALA A 139 9.94 -8.29 -4.77
CA ALA A 139 9.25 -9.52 -5.17
C ALA A 139 8.93 -10.44 -3.97
N VAL A 140 9.85 -10.59 -3.02
CA VAL A 140 9.62 -11.34 -1.78
C VAL A 140 8.56 -10.67 -0.91
N TYR A 141 8.59 -9.34 -0.79
CA TYR A 141 7.57 -8.59 -0.06
C TYR A 141 6.18 -8.71 -0.69
N MET A 142 6.08 -8.69 -2.02
CA MET A 142 4.81 -8.95 -2.72
C MET A 142 4.30 -10.38 -2.51
N ALA A 143 5.21 -11.36 -2.43
CA ALA A 143 4.87 -12.74 -2.10
C ALA A 143 4.29 -12.86 -0.68
N ILE A 144 4.96 -12.26 0.31
CA ILE A 144 4.52 -12.25 1.70
C ILE A 144 3.17 -11.52 1.82
N ALA A 145 3.05 -10.32 1.25
CA ALA A 145 1.83 -9.54 1.29
C ALA A 145 0.64 -10.30 0.70
N SER A 146 0.82 -10.94 -0.45
CA SER A 146 -0.22 -11.72 -1.13
C SER A 146 -0.61 -12.98 -0.35
N ASN A 147 0.36 -13.67 0.26
CA ASN A 147 0.13 -14.82 1.12
C ASN A 147 -0.68 -14.44 2.37
N LEU A 148 -0.27 -13.36 3.06
CA LEU A 148 -0.97 -12.85 4.23
C LEU A 148 -2.39 -12.41 3.89
N LEU A 149 -2.57 -11.70 2.78
CA LEU A 149 -3.88 -11.26 2.32
C LEU A 149 -4.78 -12.44 1.95
N PHE A 150 -4.25 -13.45 1.23
CA PHE A 150 -4.97 -14.70 0.98
C PHE A 150 -5.44 -15.34 2.27
N HIS A 151 -4.57 -15.46 3.28
CA HIS A 151 -4.95 -16.07 4.55
C HIS A 151 -5.94 -15.24 5.35
N ALA A 152 -5.89 -13.90 5.30
CA ALA A 152 -6.90 -13.03 5.91
C ALA A 152 -8.28 -13.25 5.24
N LEU A 153 -8.32 -13.22 3.91
CA LEU A 153 -9.56 -13.39 3.15
C LEU A 153 -10.14 -14.82 3.26
N ARG A 154 -9.30 -15.86 3.23
CA ARG A 154 -9.74 -17.27 3.27
C ARG A 154 -10.56 -17.60 4.52
N ARG A 155 -10.45 -16.81 5.59
CA ARG A 155 -11.21 -16.94 6.84
C ARG A 155 -12.70 -16.73 6.64
N ARG A 156 -13.06 -15.86 5.69
CA ARG A 156 -14.43 -15.45 5.40
C ARG A 156 -14.88 -15.79 4.00
N PHE A 157 -13.97 -16.15 3.10
CA PHE A 157 -14.27 -16.35 1.69
C PHE A 157 -13.77 -17.71 1.18
N PRO A 158 -14.44 -18.28 0.15
CA PRO A 158 -13.97 -19.50 -0.48
C PRO A 158 -12.62 -19.28 -1.16
N VAL A 159 -11.85 -20.36 -1.31
CA VAL A 159 -10.46 -20.33 -1.84
C VAL A 159 -10.34 -19.55 -3.15
N ARG A 160 -11.31 -19.70 -4.07
CA ARG A 160 -11.32 -19.00 -5.36
C ARG A 160 -11.32 -17.47 -5.23
N ILE A 161 -12.08 -16.93 -4.28
CA ILE A 161 -12.16 -15.47 -4.04
C ILE A 161 -10.90 -15.01 -3.30
N ALA A 162 -10.46 -15.78 -2.30
CA ALA A 162 -9.25 -15.47 -1.56
C ALA A 162 -7.98 -15.47 -2.43
N LEU A 163 -7.92 -16.29 -3.49
CA LEU A 163 -6.86 -16.28 -4.50
C LEU A 163 -7.03 -15.14 -5.50
N ALA A 164 -8.25 -14.91 -5.99
CA ALA A 164 -8.51 -13.91 -7.03
C ALA A 164 -8.22 -12.49 -6.56
N VAL A 165 -8.54 -12.13 -5.31
CA VAL A 165 -8.41 -10.75 -4.83
C VAL A 165 -6.96 -10.25 -4.81
N PRO A 166 -5.96 -10.93 -4.20
CA PRO A 166 -4.57 -10.50 -4.27
C PRO A 166 -4.05 -10.39 -5.70
N LEU A 167 -4.43 -11.33 -6.58
CA LEU A 167 -4.05 -11.31 -7.99
C LEU A 167 -4.64 -10.09 -8.71
N LEU A 168 -5.92 -9.79 -8.50
CA LEU A 168 -6.59 -8.62 -9.09
C LEU A 168 -6.03 -7.31 -8.56
N LEU A 169 -5.76 -7.21 -7.26
CA LEU A 169 -5.12 -6.01 -6.70
C LEU A 169 -3.74 -5.81 -7.32
N LEU A 170 -2.95 -6.88 -7.47
CA LEU A 170 -1.67 -6.79 -8.14
C LEU A 170 -1.84 -6.34 -9.60
N SER A 171 -2.60 -7.06 -10.42
CA SER A 171 -2.58 -6.92 -11.88
C SER A 171 -3.57 -5.91 -12.47
N ALA A 172 -4.63 -5.53 -11.75
CA ALA A 172 -5.68 -4.63 -12.24
C ALA A 172 -5.66 -3.25 -11.55
N THR A 173 -4.59 -2.96 -10.80
CA THR A 173 -4.35 -1.64 -10.19
C THR A 173 -2.91 -1.20 -10.39
N ASN A 174 -2.64 0.07 -10.12
CA ASN A 174 -1.28 0.61 -10.12
C ASN A 174 -0.28 -0.05 -9.15
N LEU A 175 -0.71 -0.99 -8.29
CA LEU A 175 0.21 -1.78 -7.45
C LEU A 175 1.25 -2.55 -8.28
N PHE A 176 0.89 -3.09 -9.47
CA PHE A 176 1.86 -3.78 -10.33
C PHE A 176 3.02 -2.86 -10.71
N PHE A 177 2.71 -1.64 -11.17
CA PHE A 177 3.69 -0.64 -11.57
C PHE A 177 4.67 -0.32 -10.43
N TYR A 178 4.17 -0.08 -9.21
CA TYR A 178 5.04 0.19 -8.06
C TYR A 178 5.81 -1.04 -7.56
N ALA A 179 5.40 -2.25 -7.94
CA ALA A 179 6.15 -3.47 -7.65
C ALA A 179 7.25 -3.77 -8.69
N VAL A 180 7.07 -3.37 -9.96
CA VAL A 180 7.97 -3.77 -11.06
C VAL A 180 8.75 -2.62 -11.71
N ARG A 181 8.17 -1.44 -11.92
CA ARG A 181 8.87 -0.28 -12.55
C ARG A 181 9.46 0.67 -11.52
N GLN A 182 8.82 0.80 -10.35
CA GLN A 182 9.32 1.64 -9.26
C GLN A 182 9.41 0.88 -7.92
N PRO A 183 10.15 -0.24 -7.86
CA PRO A 183 10.21 -1.13 -6.68
C PRO A 183 10.86 -0.50 -5.44
N VAL A 184 11.43 0.70 -5.57
CA VAL A 184 12.08 1.43 -4.47
C VAL A 184 11.14 2.50 -3.87
N MET A 185 9.99 2.78 -4.51
CA MET A 185 8.96 3.68 -3.96
C MET A 185 8.29 3.12 -2.70
N SER A 186 7.84 4.02 -1.82
CA SER A 186 7.22 3.66 -0.53
C SER A 186 5.97 2.77 -0.63
N HIS A 187 5.20 2.87 -1.72
CA HIS A 187 3.83 2.37 -1.74
C HIS A 187 3.69 0.86 -1.61
N ALA A 188 4.49 0.09 -2.34
CA ALA A 188 4.45 -1.37 -2.25
C ALA A 188 4.99 -1.89 -0.89
N TYR A 189 5.91 -1.15 -0.25
CA TYR A 189 6.33 -1.43 1.12
C TYR A 189 5.22 -1.19 2.13
N VAL A 190 4.47 -0.08 2.01
CA VAL A 190 3.34 0.23 2.89
C VAL A 190 2.19 -0.76 2.68
N TYR A 191 1.94 -1.15 1.42
CA TYR A 191 1.00 -2.24 1.11
C TYR A 191 1.33 -3.52 1.88
N LEU A 192 2.61 -3.93 1.94
CA LEU A 192 3.04 -5.04 2.78
C LEU A 192 2.73 -4.78 4.27
N LEU A 193 3.10 -3.61 4.80
CA LEU A 193 2.82 -3.28 6.20
C LEU A 193 1.33 -3.35 6.52
N PHE A 194 0.46 -2.91 5.62
CA PHE A 194 -0.99 -2.94 5.83
C PHE A 194 -1.57 -4.35 5.66
N CYS A 195 -0.99 -5.21 4.82
CA CYS A 195 -1.28 -6.65 4.82
C CYS A 195 -0.89 -7.33 6.15
N VAL A 196 0.29 -6.99 6.70
CA VAL A 196 0.73 -7.45 8.03
C VAL A 196 -0.24 -6.96 9.11
N MET A 197 -0.60 -5.67 9.09
CA MET A 197 -1.57 -5.07 10.01
C MET A 197 -2.90 -5.82 9.99
N LEU A 198 -3.48 -5.98 8.79
CA LEU A 198 -4.73 -6.69 8.59
C LEU A 198 -4.66 -8.11 9.16
N TYR A 199 -3.61 -8.87 8.80
CA TYR A 199 -3.43 -10.24 9.27
C TYR A 199 -3.29 -10.32 10.80
N LEU A 200 -2.46 -9.45 11.40
CA LEU A 200 -2.25 -9.44 12.85
C LEU A 200 -3.52 -9.06 13.61
N VAL A 201 -4.24 -8.03 13.17
CA VAL A 201 -5.51 -7.61 13.77
C VAL A 201 -6.53 -8.73 13.72
N GLU A 202 -6.70 -9.38 12.57
CA GLU A 202 -7.65 -10.50 12.43
C GLU A 202 -7.28 -11.68 13.33
N ARG A 203 -6.00 -12.04 13.40
CA ARG A 203 -5.54 -13.11 14.30
C ARG A 203 -5.69 -12.76 15.77
N ASN A 204 -5.51 -11.49 16.13
CA ASN A 204 -5.66 -11.03 17.51
C ASN A 204 -7.12 -10.97 17.94
N LEU A 205 -8.03 -10.72 17.00
CA LEU A 205 -9.47 -10.80 17.20
C LEU A 205 -9.95 -12.21 17.52
N GLU A 206 -9.39 -13.24 16.89
CA GLU A 206 -9.73 -14.64 17.21
C GLU A 206 -9.24 -15.05 18.59
N ARG A 207 -7.98 -14.73 18.86
CA ARG A 207 -7.28 -15.12 20.06
C ARG A 207 -6.30 -14.01 20.38
N PRO A 208 -6.57 -13.20 21.40
CA PRO A 208 -5.63 -12.14 21.74
C PRO A 208 -4.27 -12.71 22.15
N SER A 209 -3.20 -12.02 21.77
CA SER A 209 -1.82 -12.33 22.12
C SER A 209 -1.02 -11.04 22.23
N PRO A 210 -0.24 -10.85 23.31
CA PRO A 210 0.58 -9.67 23.49
C PRO A 210 1.64 -9.51 22.39
N TRP A 211 2.14 -10.62 21.82
CA TRP A 211 3.09 -10.57 20.70
C TRP A 211 2.45 -10.04 19.42
N ARG A 212 1.17 -10.39 19.17
CA ARG A 212 0.43 -9.85 18.02
C ARG A 212 0.09 -8.38 18.25
N THR A 213 -0.31 -8.01 19.46
CA THR A 213 -0.49 -6.59 19.85
C THR A 213 0.81 -5.81 19.67
N GLY A 214 1.94 -6.35 20.10
CA GLY A 214 3.26 -5.76 19.87
C GLY A 214 3.60 -5.58 18.40
N GLY A 215 3.33 -6.61 17.57
CA GLY A 215 3.46 -6.52 16.11
C GLY A 215 2.58 -5.41 15.51
N ILE A 216 1.33 -5.29 15.94
CA ILE A 216 0.42 -4.20 15.51
C ILE A 216 1.02 -2.83 15.84
N LEU A 217 1.53 -2.63 17.07
CA LEU A 217 2.12 -1.36 17.50
C LEU A 217 3.36 -1.00 16.66
N ILE A 218 4.25 -1.97 16.43
CA ILE A 218 5.45 -1.79 15.61
C ILE A 218 5.07 -1.47 14.16
N THR A 219 4.11 -2.19 13.58
CA THR A 219 3.63 -1.93 12.21
C THR A 219 2.97 -0.55 12.10
N CYS A 220 2.18 -0.11 13.09
CA CYS A 220 1.63 1.25 13.14
C CYS A 220 2.76 2.29 13.17
N SER A 221 3.72 2.14 14.07
CA SER A 221 4.83 3.08 14.19
C SER A 221 5.65 3.18 12.91
N LEU A 222 6.01 2.04 12.31
CA LEU A 222 6.76 2.00 11.06
C LEU A 222 5.95 2.58 9.89
N ALA A 223 4.64 2.36 9.81
CA ALA A 223 3.80 2.95 8.77
C ALA A 223 3.74 4.48 8.86
N VAL A 224 3.54 5.02 10.07
CA VAL A 224 3.55 6.48 10.31
C VAL A 224 4.94 7.05 10.06
N LEU A 225 5.99 6.31 10.41
CA LEU A 225 7.36 6.71 10.13
C LEU A 225 7.60 6.75 8.62
N VAL A 226 7.09 5.80 7.83
CA VAL A 226 7.20 5.83 6.35
C VAL A 226 6.51 7.07 5.78
N ARG A 227 5.28 7.37 6.21
CA ARG A 227 4.56 8.60 5.86
C ARG A 227 3.60 8.98 6.99
N GLN A 228 3.64 10.25 7.41
CA GLN A 228 2.88 10.75 8.57
C GLN A 228 1.37 10.59 8.37
N LEU A 229 0.89 10.71 7.12
CA LEU A 229 -0.52 10.52 6.76
C LEU A 229 -1.07 9.14 7.16
N HIS A 230 -0.22 8.11 7.27
CA HIS A 230 -0.63 6.78 7.70
C HIS A 230 -1.09 6.72 9.16
N VAL A 231 -1.02 7.81 9.94
CA VAL A 231 -1.64 7.87 11.27
C VAL A 231 -3.14 7.52 11.22
N ILE A 232 -3.82 7.83 10.11
CA ILE A 232 -5.23 7.45 9.88
C ILE A 232 -5.43 5.93 9.99
N VAL A 233 -4.43 5.12 9.63
CA VAL A 233 -4.55 3.66 9.65
C VAL A 233 -4.68 3.09 11.07
N VAL A 234 -4.29 3.84 12.10
CA VAL A 234 -4.44 3.43 13.51
C VAL A 234 -5.91 3.21 13.86
N LEU A 235 -6.84 3.84 13.14
CA LEU A 235 -8.28 3.57 13.28
C LEU A 235 -8.64 2.12 12.97
N PHE A 236 -7.88 1.42 12.12
CA PHE A 236 -8.17 0.02 11.79
C PHE A 236 -8.01 -0.92 12.99
N PRO A 237 -6.84 -1.07 13.63
CA PRO A 237 -6.70 -1.91 14.82
C PRO A 237 -7.57 -1.44 15.99
N LEU A 238 -7.97 -0.16 16.06
CA LEU A 238 -8.82 0.35 17.14
C LEU A 238 -10.31 0.08 16.93
N LEU A 239 -10.83 0.23 15.71
CA LEU A 239 -12.27 0.29 15.44
C LEU A 239 -12.78 -0.86 14.56
N TYR A 240 -11.90 -1.66 13.95
CA TYR A 240 -12.34 -2.73 13.05
C TYR A 240 -13.11 -3.82 13.82
N LEU A 241 -14.36 -4.07 13.39
CA LEU A 241 -15.32 -4.98 14.04
C LEU A 241 -15.74 -4.59 15.47
N VAL A 242 -15.57 -3.33 15.85
CA VAL A 242 -16.09 -2.79 17.13
C VAL A 242 -17.53 -2.31 16.94
N THR A 243 -18.46 -2.86 17.73
CA THR A 243 -19.90 -2.58 17.64
C THR A 243 -20.42 -1.62 18.71
N ASP A 244 -19.75 -1.57 19.86
CA ASP A 244 -20.19 -0.85 21.05
C ASP A 244 -19.01 -0.52 21.98
N ALA A 245 -19.29 0.21 23.06
CA ALA A 245 -18.30 0.63 24.05
C ALA A 245 -17.64 -0.55 24.79
N SER A 246 -18.35 -1.69 24.95
CA SER A 246 -17.78 -2.89 25.56
C SER A 246 -16.73 -3.53 24.66
N ALA A 247 -17.05 -3.68 23.36
CA ALA A 247 -16.12 -4.16 22.35
C ALA A 247 -14.88 -3.25 22.23
N PHE A 248 -15.07 -1.93 22.36
CA PHE A 248 -13.96 -0.98 22.36
C PHE A 248 -13.07 -1.13 23.62
N ARG A 249 -13.66 -1.28 24.81
CA ARG A 249 -12.90 -1.58 26.04
C ARG A 249 -12.13 -2.90 25.94
N ALA A 250 -12.75 -3.93 25.37
CA ALA A 250 -12.08 -5.21 25.09
C ALA A 250 -10.91 -5.05 24.11
N ARG A 251 -11.02 -4.12 23.15
CA ARG A 251 -9.92 -3.78 22.24
C ARG A 251 -8.75 -3.15 22.99
N LEU A 252 -9.01 -2.17 23.85
CA LEU A 252 -7.96 -1.51 24.65
C LEU A 252 -7.32 -2.47 25.66
N ALA A 253 -8.08 -3.44 26.17
CA ALA A 253 -7.56 -4.48 27.06
C ALA A 253 -6.46 -5.34 26.43
N TRP A 254 -6.29 -5.32 25.09
CA TRP A 254 -5.14 -5.96 24.44
C TRP A 254 -3.79 -5.43 24.93
N LEU A 255 -3.72 -4.16 25.31
CA LEU A 255 -2.50 -3.53 25.80
C LEU A 255 -2.13 -4.00 27.21
N THR A 256 -3.11 -4.42 28.01
CA THR A 256 -2.93 -4.76 29.43
C THR A 256 -2.80 -6.26 29.69
N GLN A 257 -2.92 -7.12 28.67
CA GLN A 257 -2.80 -8.58 28.84
C GLN A 257 -1.46 -9.03 29.42
N ARG A 258 -0.37 -8.48 28.91
CA ARG A 258 0.99 -8.64 29.44
C ARG A 258 1.73 -7.31 29.32
N PRO A 259 1.63 -6.43 30.33
CA PRO A 259 2.14 -5.07 30.22
C PRO A 259 3.65 -5.04 29.94
N SER A 260 4.43 -5.98 30.47
CA SER A 260 5.88 -6.05 30.18
C SER A 260 6.20 -6.22 28.69
N ILE A 261 5.48 -7.11 27.99
CA ILE A 261 5.65 -7.33 26.55
C ILE A 261 5.15 -6.11 25.78
N THR A 262 3.97 -5.59 26.12
CA THR A 262 3.41 -4.39 25.47
C THR A 262 4.36 -3.21 25.61
N THR A 263 4.88 -2.94 26.81
CA THR A 263 5.84 -1.87 27.08
C THR A 263 7.12 -2.06 26.27
N ALA A 264 7.69 -3.27 26.22
CA ALA A 264 8.86 -3.55 25.39
C ALA A 264 8.59 -3.25 23.91
N CYS A 265 7.42 -3.64 23.37
CA CYS A 265 7.05 -3.34 22.00
C CYS A 265 6.79 -1.85 21.75
N VAL A 266 6.25 -1.11 22.72
CA VAL A 266 6.13 0.35 22.65
C VAL A 266 7.52 1.00 22.61
N LEU A 267 8.46 0.53 23.44
CA LEU A 267 9.84 1.03 23.43
C LEU A 267 10.52 0.75 22.08
N ILE A 268 10.32 -0.42 21.48
CA ILE A 268 10.79 -0.72 20.11
C ILE A 268 10.13 0.23 19.10
N ALA A 269 8.82 0.41 19.18
CA ALA A 269 8.09 1.30 18.29
C ALA A 269 8.58 2.76 18.37
N VAL A 270 8.95 3.24 19.56
CA VAL A 270 9.57 4.56 19.77
C VAL A 270 11.02 4.58 19.28
N ALA A 271 11.80 3.51 19.53
CA ALA A 271 13.18 3.40 19.09
C ALA A 271 13.33 3.52 17.56
N LEU A 272 12.35 3.03 16.79
CA LEU A 272 12.33 3.19 15.33
C LEU A 272 12.36 4.67 14.88
N TRP A 273 11.79 5.58 15.67
CA TRP A 273 11.77 7.01 15.37
C TRP A 273 13.06 7.73 15.74
N VAL A 274 13.87 7.18 16.62
CA VAL A 274 15.08 7.86 17.15
C VAL A 274 16.01 8.34 16.03
N PRO A 275 16.35 7.55 15.00
CA PRO A 275 17.19 8.03 13.90
C PRO A 275 16.57 9.20 13.14
N GLN A 276 15.25 9.18 12.91
CA GLN A 276 14.55 10.25 12.21
C GLN A 276 14.52 11.55 13.04
N LEU A 277 14.25 11.43 14.33
CA LEU A 277 14.21 12.57 15.25
C LEU A 277 15.61 13.20 15.41
N ALA A 278 16.65 12.36 15.52
CA ALA A 278 18.04 12.82 15.56
C ALA A 278 18.44 13.53 14.26
N TYR A 279 18.04 13.00 13.10
CA TYR A 279 18.26 13.64 11.81
C TYR A 279 17.59 15.03 11.73
N TRP A 280 16.30 15.12 12.09
CA TRP A 280 15.60 16.40 12.08
C TRP A 280 16.24 17.42 13.01
N HIS A 281 16.63 17.01 14.22
CA HIS A 281 17.31 17.90 15.16
C HIS A 281 18.69 18.34 14.64
N ALA A 282 19.44 17.42 14.02
CA ALA A 282 20.76 17.74 13.46
C ALA A 282 20.70 18.74 12.31
N VAL A 283 19.66 18.69 11.46
CA VAL A 283 19.52 19.55 10.28
C VAL A 283 18.77 20.86 10.59
N THR A 284 17.80 20.83 11.49
CA THR A 284 16.87 21.97 11.71
C THR A 284 16.93 22.54 13.13
N GLY A 285 17.60 21.89 14.07
CA GLY A 285 17.55 22.23 15.51
C GLY A 285 16.26 21.81 16.21
N HIS A 286 15.30 21.21 15.50
CA HIS A 286 13.99 20.81 16.04
C HIS A 286 13.77 19.29 15.94
N TRP A 287 13.21 18.71 17.02
CA TRP A 287 12.90 17.29 17.08
C TRP A 287 11.66 16.87 16.29
N PHE A 288 10.70 17.78 16.11
CA PHE A 288 9.47 17.53 15.36
C PHE A 288 9.24 18.65 14.37
N ILE A 289 9.10 18.28 13.10
CA ILE A 289 8.89 19.22 12.01
C ILE A 289 7.84 18.68 11.04
N PHE A 290 7.32 19.58 10.21
CA PHE A 290 6.54 19.24 9.02
C PHE A 290 7.40 19.54 7.79
N PRO A 291 8.14 18.55 7.22
CA PRO A 291 9.12 18.81 6.16
C PRO A 291 8.52 19.54 4.95
N TYR A 292 7.32 19.13 4.53
CA TYR A 292 6.60 19.75 3.40
C TYR A 292 6.31 21.24 3.63
N GLY A 293 6.07 21.67 4.88
CA GLY A 293 5.88 23.08 5.21
C GLY A 293 7.10 23.95 4.93
N TYR A 294 8.31 23.40 5.07
CA TYR A 294 9.56 24.11 4.69
C TYR A 294 9.63 24.37 3.18
N LYS A 295 8.98 23.55 2.36
CA LYS A 295 8.87 23.74 0.90
C LYS A 295 7.70 24.63 0.49
N GLY A 296 6.93 25.16 1.45
CA GLY A 296 5.70 25.89 1.16
C GLY A 296 4.52 25.00 0.73
N GLU A 297 4.61 23.69 0.93
CA GLU A 297 3.57 22.74 0.54
C GLU A 297 2.56 22.51 1.67
N HIS A 298 1.28 22.82 1.41
CA HIS A 298 0.24 22.83 2.43
C HIS A 298 -1.07 22.18 1.94
N PHE A 299 -2.09 22.16 2.82
CA PHE A 299 -3.45 21.73 2.49
C PHE A 299 -4.26 22.92 1.94
N ASP A 300 -3.92 23.36 0.73
CA ASP A 300 -4.53 24.54 0.08
C ASP A 300 -6.01 24.35 -0.26
N HIS A 301 -6.45 23.09 -0.37
CA HIS A 301 -7.78 22.68 -0.81
C HIS A 301 -8.67 22.20 0.35
N LEU A 302 -8.47 22.69 1.58
CA LEU A 302 -9.21 22.23 2.76
C LEU A 302 -10.73 22.49 2.68
N PHE A 303 -11.13 23.64 2.14
CA PHE A 303 -12.53 24.06 1.99
C PHE A 303 -13.11 23.85 0.58
N ASP A 304 -12.25 23.50 -0.38
CA ASP A 304 -12.57 23.10 -1.76
C ASP A 304 -11.74 21.85 -2.10
N PRO A 305 -12.05 20.69 -1.49
CA PRO A 305 -11.27 19.49 -1.74
C PRO A 305 -11.56 18.97 -3.16
N ARG A 306 -10.49 18.71 -3.91
CA ARG A 306 -10.51 18.22 -5.30
C ARG A 306 -10.91 16.74 -5.43
N ILE A 307 -12.00 16.34 -4.78
CA ILE A 307 -12.45 14.94 -4.69
C ILE A 307 -12.71 14.35 -6.09
N GLY A 308 -13.39 15.12 -6.95
CA GLY A 308 -13.68 14.71 -8.32
C GLY A 308 -12.42 14.41 -9.12
N ASP A 309 -11.42 15.29 -9.03
CA ASP A 309 -10.14 15.13 -9.73
C ASP A 309 -9.31 13.98 -9.15
N VAL A 310 -9.32 13.80 -7.83
CA VAL A 310 -8.65 12.65 -7.19
C VAL A 310 -9.24 11.32 -7.64
N LEU A 311 -10.56 11.24 -7.84
CA LEU A 311 -11.22 10.00 -8.26
C LEU A 311 -11.12 9.77 -9.77
N TRP A 312 -11.34 10.81 -10.58
CA TRP A 312 -11.59 10.68 -12.02
C TRP A 312 -10.75 11.63 -12.88
N GLY A 313 -9.90 12.45 -12.29
CA GLY A 313 -9.08 13.40 -13.04
C GLY A 313 -8.13 12.70 -14.00
N VAL A 314 -7.91 13.31 -15.16
CA VAL A 314 -6.96 12.80 -16.17
C VAL A 314 -5.53 12.71 -15.62
N ARG A 315 -5.18 13.64 -14.71
CA ARG A 315 -3.92 13.64 -13.96
C ARG A 315 -4.08 12.70 -12.76
N ASN A 316 -3.70 11.45 -12.95
CA ASN A 316 -3.57 10.44 -11.90
C ASN A 316 -4.85 10.09 -11.12
N GLY A 317 -6.05 10.26 -11.69
CA GLY A 317 -7.31 9.89 -11.03
C GLY A 317 -7.35 8.43 -10.58
N TRP A 318 -7.73 8.18 -9.34
CA TRP A 318 -7.63 6.83 -8.75
C TRP A 318 -8.48 5.79 -9.48
N LEU A 319 -9.79 6.05 -9.62
CA LEU A 319 -10.74 5.12 -10.23
C LEU A 319 -10.64 5.11 -11.76
N LEU A 320 -10.09 6.18 -12.36
CA LEU A 320 -9.79 6.22 -13.78
C LEU A 320 -8.66 5.24 -14.16
N TYR A 321 -7.57 5.24 -13.39
CA TYR A 321 -6.39 4.39 -13.67
C TYR A 321 -6.45 3.00 -12.98
N SER A 322 -7.33 2.82 -11.99
CA SER A 322 -7.59 1.53 -11.33
C SER A 322 -9.10 1.21 -11.27
N PRO A 323 -9.80 1.08 -12.41
CA PRO A 323 -11.25 0.95 -12.47
C PRO A 323 -11.82 -0.29 -11.76
N VAL A 324 -11.01 -1.34 -11.53
CA VAL A 324 -11.43 -2.48 -10.70
C VAL A 324 -11.85 -2.05 -9.28
N MET A 325 -11.28 -0.95 -8.77
CA MET A 325 -11.60 -0.42 -7.44
C MET A 325 -13.01 0.16 -7.34
N ILE A 326 -13.69 0.41 -8.46
CA ILE A 326 -15.13 0.75 -8.46
C ILE A 326 -15.95 -0.37 -7.81
N LEU A 327 -15.57 -1.64 -8.05
CA LEU A 327 -16.22 -2.81 -7.43
C LEU A 327 -15.99 -2.85 -5.91
N ALA A 328 -14.79 -2.45 -5.46
CA ALA A 328 -14.47 -2.37 -4.04
C ALA A 328 -15.23 -1.22 -3.36
N VAL A 329 -15.25 -0.02 -3.95
CA VAL A 329 -15.96 1.14 -3.40
C VAL A 329 -17.48 0.90 -3.37
N GLY A 330 -18.06 0.40 -4.46
CA GLY A 330 -19.49 0.06 -4.51
C GLY A 330 -19.86 -1.01 -3.47
N GLY A 331 -19.04 -2.06 -3.35
CA GLY A 331 -19.21 -3.09 -2.32
C GLY A 331 -19.11 -2.57 -0.89
N LEU A 332 -18.19 -1.63 -0.66
CA LEU A 332 -17.99 -0.99 0.63
C LEU A 332 -19.17 -0.11 1.02
N LEU A 333 -19.63 0.76 0.12
CA LEU A 333 -20.77 1.64 0.35
C LEU A 333 -22.04 0.83 0.63
N TRP A 334 -22.32 -0.17 -0.19
CA TRP A 334 -23.43 -1.10 0.04
C TRP A 334 -23.32 -1.78 1.41
N SER A 335 -22.16 -2.35 1.72
CA SER A 335 -21.96 -3.07 2.98
C SER A 335 -22.03 -2.15 4.21
N ALA A 336 -21.57 -0.91 4.10
CA ALA A 336 -21.68 0.10 5.16
C ALA A 336 -23.12 0.58 5.38
N TRP A 337 -23.89 0.74 4.30
CA TRP A 337 -25.31 1.08 4.33
C TRP A 337 -26.12 0.01 5.07
N TYR A 338 -25.92 -1.26 4.71
CA TYR A 338 -26.55 -2.41 5.37
C TYR A 338 -25.86 -2.85 6.67
N LYS A 339 -25.00 -2.00 7.25
CA LYS A 339 -24.36 -2.19 8.56
C LYS A 339 -23.59 -3.50 8.71
N VAL A 340 -22.98 -4.01 7.64
CA VAL A 340 -22.06 -5.15 7.71
C VAL A 340 -20.89 -4.76 8.62
N ASN A 341 -20.62 -5.58 9.63
CA ASN A 341 -19.58 -5.31 10.63
C ASN A 341 -18.23 -5.03 9.96
N GLY A 342 -17.56 -3.97 10.41
CA GLY A 342 -16.25 -3.54 9.90
C GLY A 342 -16.28 -2.70 8.62
N ALA A 343 -17.37 -2.71 7.84
CA ALA A 343 -17.47 -1.92 6.61
C ALA A 343 -17.41 -0.41 6.90
N ARG A 344 -18.07 0.06 7.96
CA ARG A 344 -18.06 1.48 8.37
C ARG A 344 -16.67 1.96 8.76
N THR A 345 -15.88 1.13 9.44
CA THR A 345 -14.49 1.46 9.79
C THR A 345 -13.63 1.65 8.54
N ILE A 346 -13.73 0.73 7.57
CA ILE A 346 -13.00 0.83 6.31
C ILE A 346 -13.46 2.07 5.51
N LEU A 347 -14.77 2.37 5.52
CA LEU A 347 -15.32 3.56 4.88
C LEU A 347 -14.80 4.86 5.52
N VAL A 348 -14.75 4.95 6.85
CA VAL A 348 -14.21 6.13 7.55
C VAL A 348 -12.74 6.33 7.18
N ILE A 349 -11.93 5.27 7.18
CA ILE A 349 -10.53 5.35 6.75
C ILE A 349 -10.44 5.85 5.31
N LEU A 350 -11.21 5.26 4.39
CA LEU A 350 -11.21 5.66 2.99
C LEU A 350 -11.60 7.14 2.80
N VAL A 351 -12.63 7.61 3.51
CA VAL A 351 -13.10 9.01 3.43
C VAL A 351 -12.05 9.96 3.95
N LEU A 352 -11.41 9.66 5.09
CA LEU A 352 -10.36 10.51 5.66
C LEU A 352 -9.14 10.59 4.74
N VAL A 353 -8.74 9.46 4.13
CA VAL A 353 -7.63 9.40 3.18
C VAL A 353 -7.96 10.17 1.90
N LEU A 354 -9.15 9.95 1.34
CA LEU A 354 -9.63 10.65 0.15
C LEU A 354 -9.69 12.16 0.38
N PHE A 355 -10.24 12.59 1.52
CA PHE A 355 -10.29 14.00 1.90
C PHE A 355 -8.87 14.58 2.03
N SER A 356 -7.97 13.87 2.71
CA SER A 356 -6.59 14.35 2.91
C SER A 356 -5.86 14.57 1.57
N TYR A 357 -5.97 13.63 0.64
CA TYR A 357 -5.36 13.81 -0.69
C TYR A 357 -6.06 14.88 -1.52
N ALA A 358 -7.39 14.97 -1.45
CA ALA A 358 -8.16 15.98 -2.18
C ALA A 358 -7.93 17.41 -1.63
N ALA A 359 -7.58 17.54 -0.35
CA ALA A 359 -7.28 18.81 0.30
C ALA A 359 -5.81 19.24 0.13
N TRP A 360 -4.93 18.36 -0.36
CA TRP A 360 -3.50 18.65 -0.54
C TRP A 360 -3.26 19.54 -1.76
N TRP A 361 -2.26 20.44 -1.69
CA TRP A 361 -1.92 21.37 -2.79
C TRP A 361 -1.72 20.65 -4.14
N CYS A 362 -1.09 19.47 -4.11
CA CYS A 362 -0.86 18.62 -5.27
C CYS A 362 -1.72 17.36 -5.16
N TRP A 363 -3.04 17.52 -5.37
CA TRP A 363 -4.00 16.42 -5.25
C TRP A 363 -3.77 15.27 -6.24
N TRP A 364 -3.06 15.51 -7.36
CA TRP A 364 -2.69 14.47 -8.33
C TRP A 364 -1.37 13.76 -7.99
N LEU A 365 -0.71 14.17 -6.91
CA LEU A 365 0.52 13.61 -6.34
C LEU A 365 1.77 13.57 -7.23
N GLY A 366 1.79 14.19 -8.41
CA GLY A 366 2.97 14.39 -9.28
C GLY A 366 3.74 13.12 -9.72
N GLY A 367 4.14 13.01 -10.97
CA GLY A 367 5.02 11.92 -11.48
C GLY A 367 4.57 10.50 -11.10
N ALA A 368 3.28 10.27 -10.93
CA ALA A 368 2.70 9.04 -10.41
C ALA A 368 1.91 8.29 -11.49
N PHE A 369 1.97 6.95 -11.51
CA PHE A 369 1.02 6.15 -12.27
C PHE A 369 -0.24 5.91 -11.45
N GLY A 370 -1.35 6.50 -11.89
CA GLY A 370 -2.59 6.58 -11.11
C GLY A 370 -2.37 7.26 -9.76
N HIS A 371 -3.40 7.23 -8.91
CA HIS A 371 -3.30 7.86 -7.60
C HIS A 371 -2.53 6.97 -6.62
N ARG A 372 -1.20 7.14 -6.57
CA ARG A 372 -0.26 6.29 -5.83
C ARG A 372 -0.55 6.13 -4.34
N GLY A 373 -1.08 7.18 -3.71
CA GLY A 373 -1.43 7.16 -2.29
C GLY A 373 -2.51 6.14 -1.88
N PHE A 374 -3.36 5.67 -2.80
CA PHE A 374 -4.37 4.67 -2.47
C PHE A 374 -3.84 3.24 -2.50
N VAL A 375 -2.69 2.99 -3.15
CA VAL A 375 -2.04 1.68 -3.22
C VAL A 375 -1.82 1.11 -1.82
N ASP A 376 -1.40 1.99 -0.91
CA ASP A 376 -1.14 1.71 0.49
C ASP A 376 -2.35 1.04 1.16
N TYR A 377 -3.57 1.49 0.86
CA TYR A 377 -4.83 1.09 1.51
C TYR A 377 -5.55 -0.08 0.84
N TYR A 378 -5.02 -0.63 -0.25
CA TYR A 378 -5.59 -1.80 -0.94
C TYR A 378 -5.80 -3.03 -0.05
N PRO A 379 -4.99 -3.32 1.00
CA PRO A 379 -5.26 -4.47 1.87
C PRO A 379 -6.61 -4.36 2.58
N PHE A 380 -7.03 -3.16 2.99
CA PHE A 380 -8.34 -2.96 3.61
C PHE A 380 -9.47 -2.99 2.59
N LEU A 381 -9.24 -2.43 1.39
CA LEU A 381 -10.20 -2.46 0.28
C LEU A 381 -10.32 -3.85 -0.38
N ALA A 382 -9.39 -4.75 -0.11
CA ALA A 382 -9.49 -6.16 -0.50
C ALA A 382 -10.73 -6.84 0.10
N ILE A 383 -11.14 -6.45 1.32
CA ILE A 383 -12.31 -7.01 2.00
C ILE A 383 -13.61 -6.69 1.23
N PRO A 384 -13.94 -5.42 0.93
CA PRO A 384 -15.12 -5.11 0.14
C PRO A 384 -15.01 -5.57 -1.32
N LEU A 385 -13.81 -5.61 -1.92
CA LEU A 385 -13.63 -6.25 -3.22
C LEU A 385 -14.01 -7.74 -3.17
N ALA A 386 -13.59 -8.46 -2.13
CA ALA A 386 -13.96 -9.86 -1.91
C ALA A 386 -15.48 -10.03 -1.72
N TRP A 387 -16.14 -9.14 -0.97
CA TRP A 387 -17.61 -9.13 -0.84
C TRP A 387 -18.30 -8.99 -2.19
N THR A 388 -17.84 -8.06 -3.04
CA THR A 388 -18.42 -7.83 -4.36
C THR A 388 -18.18 -9.02 -5.29
N LEU A 389 -16.96 -9.54 -5.35
CA LEU A 389 -16.64 -10.69 -6.20
C LEU A 389 -17.39 -11.95 -5.78
N ALA A 390 -17.54 -12.20 -4.48
CA ALA A 390 -18.33 -13.33 -3.98
C ALA A 390 -19.78 -13.25 -4.48
N ARG A 391 -20.38 -12.06 -4.45
CA ARG A 391 -21.75 -11.81 -4.97
C ARG A 391 -21.82 -11.97 -6.48
N ILE A 392 -20.88 -11.41 -7.24
CA ILE A 392 -20.81 -11.53 -8.71
C ILE A 392 -20.77 -13.00 -9.13
N VAL A 393 -19.92 -13.80 -8.50
CA VAL A 393 -19.77 -15.23 -8.87
C VAL A 393 -21.06 -16.02 -8.60
N SER A 394 -21.82 -15.68 -7.55
CA SER A 394 -23.12 -16.27 -7.25
C SER A 394 -24.30 -15.67 -8.03
N ALA A 395 -24.08 -14.56 -8.75
CA ALA A 395 -25.15 -13.87 -9.44
C ALA A 395 -25.61 -14.61 -10.70
N ARG A 396 -26.80 -14.23 -11.19
CA ARG A 396 -27.34 -14.72 -12.46
C ARG A 396 -26.42 -14.32 -13.62
N TRP A 397 -26.43 -15.10 -14.70
CA TRP A 397 -25.44 -14.99 -15.78
C TRP A 397 -25.39 -13.59 -16.41
N TRP A 398 -26.52 -12.88 -16.49
CA TRP A 398 -26.60 -11.53 -17.05
C TRP A 398 -25.98 -10.43 -16.17
N VAL A 399 -25.73 -10.70 -14.88
CA VAL A 399 -24.91 -9.82 -14.02
C VAL A 399 -23.47 -10.34 -13.99
N ARG A 400 -23.33 -11.66 -13.85
CA ARG A 400 -22.04 -12.32 -13.70
C ARG A 400 -21.12 -12.12 -14.91
N ILE A 401 -21.63 -12.35 -16.12
CA ILE A 401 -20.81 -12.28 -17.34
C ILE A 401 -20.32 -10.84 -17.58
N PRO A 402 -21.17 -9.80 -17.61
CA PRO A 402 -20.68 -8.43 -17.81
C PRO A 402 -19.69 -7.98 -16.73
N ALA A 403 -19.91 -8.35 -15.47
CA ALA A 403 -18.99 -7.99 -14.39
C ALA A 403 -17.63 -8.69 -14.53
N LEU A 404 -17.59 -9.95 -14.94
CA LEU A 404 -16.33 -10.66 -15.20
C LEU A 404 -15.61 -10.10 -16.43
N VAL A 405 -16.35 -9.74 -17.49
CA VAL A 405 -15.80 -9.05 -18.67
C VAL A 405 -15.18 -7.73 -18.24
N PHE A 406 -15.87 -6.93 -17.44
CA PHE A 406 -15.34 -5.69 -16.89
C PHE A 406 -14.02 -5.94 -16.13
N VAL A 407 -13.98 -6.92 -15.22
CA VAL A 407 -12.75 -7.27 -14.49
C VAL A 407 -11.60 -7.61 -15.45
N VAL A 408 -11.83 -8.43 -16.47
CA VAL A 408 -10.80 -8.77 -17.47
C VAL A 408 -10.33 -7.54 -18.24
N LEU A 409 -11.24 -6.67 -18.67
CA LEU A 409 -10.90 -5.43 -19.36
C LEU A 409 -10.04 -4.51 -18.48
N THR A 410 -10.38 -4.36 -17.19
CA THR A 410 -9.60 -3.53 -16.27
C THR A 410 -8.19 -4.07 -16.02
N LEU A 411 -8.04 -5.41 -15.99
CA LEU A 411 -6.74 -6.07 -15.88
C LEU A 411 -5.88 -5.80 -17.12
N VAL A 412 -6.43 -6.03 -18.32
CA VAL A 412 -5.72 -5.78 -19.58
C VAL A 412 -5.32 -4.31 -19.68
N LEU A 413 -6.25 -3.40 -19.41
CA LEU A 413 -6.02 -1.96 -19.41
C LEU A 413 -4.86 -1.58 -18.48
N ASN A 414 -4.85 -2.06 -17.24
CA ASN A 414 -3.83 -1.68 -16.27
C ASN A 414 -2.43 -2.23 -16.62
N LEU A 415 -2.34 -3.49 -17.08
CA LEU A 415 -1.06 -4.06 -17.53
C LEU A 415 -0.50 -3.28 -18.73
N ARG A 416 -1.35 -2.95 -19.70
CA ARG A 416 -0.96 -2.17 -20.88
C ARG A 416 -0.53 -0.75 -20.52
N MET A 417 -1.26 -0.08 -19.62
CA MET A 417 -0.88 1.24 -19.14
C MET A 417 0.43 1.20 -18.33
N THR A 418 0.70 0.14 -17.56
CA THR A 418 1.96 -0.02 -16.82
C THR A 418 3.18 -0.03 -17.76
N GLU A 419 3.06 -0.72 -18.90
CA GLU A 419 4.11 -0.76 -19.92
C GLU A 419 4.35 0.60 -20.58
N ARG A 420 3.28 1.38 -20.83
CA ARG A 420 3.34 2.65 -21.55
C ARG A 420 3.49 3.90 -20.70
N TYR A 421 3.27 3.79 -19.39
CA TYR A 421 3.26 4.96 -18.52
C TYR A 421 4.58 5.72 -18.64
N GLU A 422 4.44 7.04 -18.77
CA GLU A 422 5.53 8.00 -18.74
C GLU A 422 5.23 9.08 -17.69
N TRP A 423 6.27 9.65 -17.10
CA TRP A 423 6.16 10.59 -15.97
C TRP A 423 5.33 11.85 -16.31
N PHE A 424 5.35 12.29 -17.57
CA PHE A 424 4.64 13.48 -18.04
C PHE A 424 3.12 13.30 -18.12
N TRP A 425 2.58 12.09 -17.89
CA TRP A 425 1.13 11.87 -17.77
C TRP A 425 0.51 12.58 -16.56
N SER A 426 1.36 13.18 -15.73
CA SER A 426 0.95 13.98 -14.59
C SER A 426 1.10 15.48 -14.83
N GLU A 427 1.53 15.93 -16.01
CA GLU A 427 1.75 17.34 -16.35
C GLU A 427 0.46 18.04 -16.84
N PRO A 428 0.39 19.39 -16.83
CA PRO A 428 -0.80 20.14 -17.25
C PRO A 428 -1.24 19.89 -18.70
N ASP A 429 -0.31 19.48 -19.56
CA ASP A 429 -0.58 19.17 -20.96
C ASP A 429 -1.13 17.74 -21.16
N TRP A 430 -1.17 16.93 -20.11
CA TRP A 430 -1.89 15.65 -20.10
C TRP A 430 -3.39 15.89 -20.01
N THR A 431 -4.03 15.91 -21.18
CA THR A 431 -5.47 16.19 -21.33
C THR A 431 -6.26 14.92 -21.65
N TRP A 432 -7.59 14.99 -21.49
CA TRP A 432 -8.49 13.91 -21.87
C TRP A 432 -8.25 13.42 -23.30
N ALA A 433 -7.99 14.33 -24.25
CA ALA A 433 -7.69 13.98 -25.64
C ALA A 433 -6.45 13.08 -25.75
N ARG A 434 -5.37 13.41 -25.03
CA ARG A 434 -4.15 12.58 -25.02
C ARG A 434 -4.39 11.23 -24.36
N LEU A 435 -5.07 11.21 -23.22
CA LEU A 435 -5.42 9.95 -22.55
C LEU A 435 -6.27 9.05 -23.45
N THR A 436 -7.27 9.61 -24.14
CA THR A 436 -8.10 8.85 -25.08
C THR A 436 -7.30 8.33 -26.27
N GLY A 437 -6.33 9.12 -26.77
CA GLY A 437 -5.42 8.67 -27.83
C GLY A 437 -4.52 7.52 -27.39
N GLU A 438 -3.98 7.58 -26.18
CA GLU A 438 -3.25 6.44 -25.61
C GLU A 438 -4.15 5.22 -25.46
N TRP A 439 -5.32 5.37 -24.83
CA TRP A 439 -6.23 4.25 -24.59
C TRP A 439 -6.72 3.60 -25.88
N ALA A 440 -7.00 4.40 -26.92
CA ALA A 440 -7.40 3.91 -28.23
C ALA A 440 -6.30 3.10 -28.94
N SER A 441 -5.03 3.28 -28.55
CA SER A 441 -3.92 2.50 -29.10
C SER A 441 -3.49 1.33 -28.20
N LEU A 442 -4.13 1.13 -27.03
CA LEU A 442 -3.90 -0.02 -26.15
C LEU A 442 -4.69 -1.28 -26.57
N PHE A 443 -5.78 -1.09 -27.31
CA PHE A 443 -6.69 -2.12 -27.85
C PHE A 443 -6.64 -2.10 -29.36
#